data_AF-A0A0E9M1I2-F1
#
_entry.id   AF-A0A0E9M1I2-F1
#
_cell.length_a   1.000
_cell.length_b   1.000
_cell.length_c   1.000
_cell.angle_alpha   90.00
_cell.angle_beta   90.00
_cell.angle_gamma   90.00
#
_symmetry.space_group_name_H-M   'P 1'
#
loop_
_entity.id
_entity.type
_entity.pdbx_description
1 polymer ?
#
loop_
_entity_poly.entity_id
_entity_poly.type
_entity_poly.pdbx_seq_one_letter_code
_entity_poly.pdbx_strand_id
1 'polypeptide(L)'
;MPVAGLLKLSYAADSEFLVESKSLKLYLNGFNMERMGSNASEGIDQILGTIKKDLSALLQTKVNLAFFDGDLKGAEDDFDAFSVLEKHPEVQDLRFTHFSETPSLLIPEENTHGMQKVATHLLRSNCKITHQRLGLSLYPY
;
A
#
# COMPACT_ATOMS: atom_id res chain seq x y z
N MET A 1 20.84 5.89 -21.55
CA MET A 1 21.16 4.94 -20.47
C MET A 1 19.85 4.54 -19.81
N PRO A 2 19.59 3.26 -19.53
CA PRO A 2 18.41 2.84 -18.79
C PRO A 2 18.42 3.43 -17.38
N VAL A 3 17.25 3.78 -16.85
CA VAL A 3 17.06 4.27 -15.48
C VAL A 3 16.11 3.31 -14.77
N ALA A 4 16.43 2.95 -13.52
CA ALA A 4 15.60 2.10 -12.69
C ALA A 4 15.58 2.66 -11.26
N GLY A 5 14.44 2.52 -10.58
CA GLY A 5 14.27 3.01 -9.21
C GLY A 5 12.90 2.67 -8.65
N LEU A 6 12.68 3.05 -7.39
CA LEU A 6 11.40 2.88 -6.71
C LEU A 6 10.58 4.16 -6.81
N LEU A 7 9.32 4.02 -7.24
CA LEU A 7 8.34 5.10 -7.24
C LEU A 7 7.41 4.96 -6.03
N LYS A 8 7.44 5.92 -5.11
CA LYS A 8 6.42 6.09 -4.07
C LYS A 8 5.34 7.04 -4.59
N LEU A 9 4.10 6.57 -4.57
CA LEU A 9 2.93 7.31 -4.99
C LEU A 9 1.95 7.43 -3.83
N SER A 10 1.46 8.64 -3.56
CA SER A 10 0.43 8.88 -2.56
C SER A 10 -0.61 9.90 -3.03
N TYR A 11 -1.85 9.69 -2.63
CA TYR A 11 -2.99 10.57 -2.89
C TYR A 11 -3.97 10.46 -1.72
N ALA A 12 -4.89 11.42 -1.64
CA ALA A 12 -5.80 11.52 -0.51
C ALA A 12 -6.84 10.39 -0.53
N ALA A 13 -7.15 9.84 0.65
CA ALA A 13 -8.07 8.72 0.80
C ALA A 13 -9.55 9.09 0.54
N ASP A 14 -9.86 10.38 0.52
CA ASP A 14 -11.16 10.97 0.18
C ASP A 14 -11.31 11.25 -1.34
N SER A 15 -10.33 10.84 -2.15
CA SER A 15 -10.42 10.87 -3.61
C SER A 15 -11.64 10.10 -4.10
N GLU A 16 -12.39 10.69 -5.04
CA GLU A 16 -13.59 10.06 -5.62
C GLU A 16 -13.24 8.76 -6.38
N PHE A 17 -12.08 8.73 -7.01
CA PHE A 17 -11.63 7.58 -7.79
C PHE A 17 -10.40 6.90 -7.16
N LEU A 18 -10.27 5.60 -7.45
CA LEU A 18 -9.12 4.77 -7.12
C LEU A 18 -8.56 4.18 -8.41
N VAL A 19 -7.24 4.14 -8.54
CA VAL A 19 -6.58 3.50 -9.69
C VAL A 19 -6.44 2.00 -9.46
N GLU A 20 -6.86 1.19 -10.44
CA GLU A 20 -6.73 -0.26 -10.37
C GLU A 20 -5.27 -0.69 -10.64
N SER A 21 -4.73 -1.59 -9.81
CA SER A 21 -3.30 -1.90 -9.79
C SER A 21 -2.75 -2.49 -11.08
N LYS A 22 -3.52 -3.32 -11.80
CA LYS A 22 -3.11 -3.91 -13.08
C LYS A 22 -3.02 -2.83 -14.18
N SER A 23 -3.98 -1.92 -14.24
CA SER A 23 -3.97 -0.78 -15.17
C SER A 23 -2.79 0.14 -14.90
N LEU A 24 -2.51 0.46 -13.62
CA LEU A 24 -1.36 1.27 -13.23
C LEU A 24 -0.04 0.60 -13.63
N LYS A 25 0.08 -0.71 -13.41
CA LYS A 25 1.26 -1.48 -13.85
C LYS A 25 1.45 -1.43 -15.37
N LEU A 26 0.39 -1.58 -16.16
CA LEU A 26 0.47 -1.51 -17.62
C LEU A 26 0.86 -0.10 -18.08
N TYR A 27 0.30 0.94 -17.45
CA TYR A 27 0.65 2.33 -17.69
C TYR A 27 2.14 2.60 -17.42
N LEU A 28 2.64 2.20 -16.25
CA LEU A 28 4.07 2.37 -15.91
C LEU A 28 4.99 1.58 -16.84
N ASN A 29 4.58 0.37 -17.24
CA ASN A 29 5.31 -0.42 -18.23
C ASN A 29 5.31 0.21 -19.62
N GLY A 30 4.38 1.13 -19.93
CA GLY A 30 4.34 1.87 -21.18
C GLY A 30 5.58 2.75 -21.37
N PHE A 31 6.16 3.26 -20.28
CA PHE A 31 7.41 4.03 -20.31
C PHE A 31 8.66 3.15 -20.50
N ASN A 32 8.53 1.82 -20.41
CA ASN A 32 9.65 0.93 -20.67
C ASN A 32 10.07 1.09 -22.13
N MET A 33 11.37 1.27 -22.36
CA MET A 33 11.97 1.48 -23.69
C MET A 33 11.65 2.84 -24.34
N GLU A 34 11.00 3.77 -23.63
CA GLU A 34 10.81 5.13 -24.10
C GLU A 34 12.04 6.01 -23.79
N ARG A 35 12.45 6.84 -24.74
CA ARG A 35 13.56 7.79 -24.55
C ARG A 35 13.00 9.12 -24.07
N MET A 36 13.26 9.44 -22.81
CA MET A 36 12.86 10.68 -22.16
C MET A 36 14.09 11.50 -21.78
N GLY A 37 14.11 12.77 -22.19
CA GLY A 37 15.20 13.71 -21.91
C GLY A 37 16.56 13.36 -22.55
N SER A 38 17.54 14.23 -22.29
CA SER A 38 18.92 14.08 -22.78
C SER A 38 19.83 13.34 -21.78
N ASN A 39 19.45 13.36 -20.49
CA ASN A 39 20.17 12.71 -19.39
C ASN A 39 19.20 12.06 -18.39
N ALA A 40 19.73 11.27 -17.45
CA ALA A 40 18.91 10.49 -16.52
C ALA A 40 18.02 11.37 -15.61
N SER A 41 18.55 12.47 -15.08
CA SER A 41 17.79 13.39 -14.21
C SER A 41 16.62 14.02 -14.97
N GLU A 42 16.88 14.52 -16.18
CA GLU A 42 15.84 15.12 -17.03
C GLU A 42 14.77 14.09 -17.41
N GLY A 43 15.17 12.86 -17.74
CA GLY A 43 14.25 11.77 -18.03
C GLY A 43 13.35 11.41 -16.85
N ILE A 44 13.91 11.36 -15.64
CA ILE A 44 13.14 11.12 -14.40
C ILE A 44 12.13 12.25 -14.19
N ASP A 45 12.55 13.51 -14.28
CA ASP A 45 11.68 14.67 -14.06
C ASP A 45 10.51 14.70 -15.07
N GLN A 46 10.78 14.39 -16.35
CA GLN A 46 9.75 14.32 -17.40
C GLN A 46 8.75 13.18 -17.14
N ILE A 47 9.22 11.99 -16.77
CA ILE A 47 8.36 10.85 -16.44
C ILE A 47 7.50 11.16 -15.20
N LEU A 48 8.11 11.67 -14.13
CA LEU A 48 7.39 12.05 -12.90
C LEU A 48 6.35 13.15 -13.17
N GLY A 49 6.69 14.13 -14.00
CA GLY A 49 5.75 15.18 -14.43
C GLY A 49 4.54 14.60 -15.17
N THR A 50 4.79 13.66 -16.10
CA THR A 50 3.74 12.99 -16.88
C THR A 50 2.85 12.13 -15.99
N ILE A 51 3.43 11.25 -15.17
CA ILE A 51 2.70 10.39 -14.21
C ILE A 51 1.86 11.25 -13.26
N LYS A 52 2.43 12.33 -12.72
CA LYS A 52 1.72 13.20 -11.78
C LYS A 52 0.52 13.87 -12.44
N LYS A 53 0.70 14.39 -13.65
CA LYS A 53 -0.36 15.05 -14.41
C LYS A 53 -1.50 14.07 -14.73
N ASP A 54 -1.14 12.92 -15.29
CA ASP A 54 -2.12 11.95 -15.80
C ASP A 54 -2.91 11.32 -14.65
N LEU A 55 -2.24 10.94 -13.56
CA LEU A 55 -2.92 10.38 -12.40
C LEU A 55 -3.70 11.41 -11.60
N SER A 56 -3.24 12.67 -11.52
CA SER A 56 -4.03 13.72 -10.86
C SER A 56 -5.31 14.05 -11.64
N ALA A 57 -5.24 14.04 -12.97
CA ALA A 57 -6.42 14.22 -13.83
C ALA A 57 -7.38 13.03 -13.73
N LEU A 58 -6.85 11.80 -13.76
CA LEU A 58 -7.64 10.57 -13.66
C LEU A 58 -8.36 10.44 -12.30
N LEU A 59 -7.65 10.72 -11.21
CA LEU A 59 -8.17 10.58 -9.85
C LEU A 59 -8.94 11.81 -9.38
N GLN A 60 -8.90 12.92 -10.13
CA GLN A 60 -9.44 14.22 -9.75
C GLN A 60 -8.94 14.70 -8.37
N THR A 61 -7.72 14.31 -8.02
CA THR A 61 -7.07 14.67 -6.75
C THR A 61 -5.60 14.96 -6.97
N LYS A 62 -4.96 15.62 -6.00
CA LYS A 62 -3.53 15.89 -6.04
C LYS A 62 -2.74 14.61 -5.75
N VAL A 63 -1.98 14.13 -6.73
CA VAL A 63 -1.05 13.02 -6.56
C VAL A 63 0.34 13.54 -6.19
N ASN A 64 0.95 12.94 -5.18
CA ASN A 64 2.35 13.17 -4.79
C ASN A 64 3.19 11.97 -5.20
N LEU A 65 4.38 12.25 -5.74
CA LEU A 65 5.33 11.24 -6.19
C LEU A 65 6.69 11.50 -5.55
N ALA A 66 7.39 10.42 -5.21
CA ALA A 66 8.81 10.44 -4.87
C ALA A 66 9.51 9.30 -5.60
N PHE A 67 10.69 9.58 -6.16
CA PHE A 67 11.51 8.60 -6.86
C PHE A 67 12.80 8.36 -6.09
N PHE A 68 13.18 7.09 -5.94
CA PHE A 68 14.39 6.67 -5.25
C PHE A 68 15.24 5.85 -6.22
N ASP A 69 16.47 6.30 -6.47
CA ASP A 69 17.41 5.74 -7.43
C ASP A 69 18.40 4.72 -6.81
N GLY A 70 18.11 4.21 -5.62
CA GLY A 70 18.99 3.30 -4.88
C GLY A 70 18.60 3.12 -3.42
N ASP A 71 19.56 2.62 -2.62
CA ASP A 71 19.41 2.19 -1.22
C ASP A 71 18.51 3.13 -0.40
N LEU A 72 17.36 2.60 0.03
CA LEU A 72 16.45 3.23 1.00
C LEU A 72 17.10 3.19 2.39
N LYS A 73 18.14 4.00 2.61
CA LYS A 73 18.75 4.15 3.93
C LYS A 73 17.87 5.04 4.79
N GLY A 74 17.31 4.47 5.85
CA GLY A 74 16.73 5.22 6.96
C GLY A 74 15.21 5.40 6.93
N ALA A 75 14.45 4.43 6.42
CA ALA A 75 13.06 4.33 6.88
C ALA A 75 13.10 3.90 8.36
N GLU A 76 12.79 4.83 9.27
CA GLU A 76 12.47 4.47 10.65
C GLU A 76 11.29 3.48 10.61
N ASP A 77 11.37 2.44 11.44
CA ASP A 77 10.33 1.42 11.52
C ASP A 77 9.14 2.00 12.30
N ASP A 78 8.23 2.68 11.60
CA ASP A 78 7.05 3.37 12.17
C ASP A 78 6.10 2.41 12.96
N PHE A 79 6.36 1.10 12.91
CA PHE A 79 5.49 0.05 13.43
C PHE A 79 6.01 -0.67 14.67
N ASP A 80 7.15 -0.26 15.23
CA ASP A 80 7.72 -0.87 16.45
C ASP A 80 6.78 -0.81 17.67
N ALA A 81 5.88 0.17 17.69
CA ALA A 81 4.93 0.36 18.79
C ALA A 81 3.73 -0.62 18.78
N PHE A 82 3.62 -1.51 17.80
CA PHE A 82 2.47 -2.43 17.65
C PHE A 82 2.79 -3.84 18.13
N SER A 83 1.93 -4.41 18.97
CA SER A 83 2.05 -5.82 19.39
C SER A 83 1.38 -6.76 18.38
N VAL A 84 2.15 -7.66 17.79
CA VAL A 84 1.65 -8.63 16.79
C VAL A 84 0.79 -9.71 17.45
N LEU A 85 -0.49 -9.78 17.11
CA LEU A 85 -1.51 -10.65 17.72
C LEU A 85 -1.12 -12.14 17.67
N GLU A 86 -0.66 -12.65 16.52
CA GLU A 86 -0.26 -14.06 16.37
C GLU A 86 0.95 -14.47 17.21
N LYS A 87 1.68 -13.52 17.81
CA LYS A 87 2.76 -13.81 18.77
C LYS A 87 2.25 -13.99 20.20
N HIS A 88 1.00 -13.64 20.49
CA HIS A 88 0.43 -13.83 21.82
C HIS A 88 0.18 -15.33 22.08
N PRO A 89 0.61 -15.87 23.23
CA PRO A 89 0.40 -17.29 23.56
C PRO A 89 -1.07 -17.72 23.49
N GLU A 90 -1.98 -16.85 23.94
CA GLU A 90 -3.43 -17.10 23.94
C GLU A 90 -4.00 -17.38 22.55
N VAL A 91 -3.39 -16.81 21.50
CA VAL A 91 -3.84 -16.98 20.11
C VAL A 91 -3.40 -18.34 19.53
N GLN A 92 -2.34 -18.95 20.06
CA GLN A 92 -1.84 -20.24 19.56
C GLN A 92 -2.79 -21.40 19.84
N ASP A 93 -3.58 -21.30 20.92
CA ASP A 93 -4.55 -22.32 21.32
C ASP A 93 -5.96 -22.08 20.73
N LEU A 94 -6.16 -20.98 20.00
CA LEU A 94 -7.46 -20.65 19.40
C LEU A 94 -7.77 -21.53 18.20
N ARG A 95 -9.00 -22.05 18.17
CA ARG A 95 -9.55 -22.75 17.01
C ARG A 95 -10.47 -21.84 16.21
N PHE A 96 -10.03 -21.45 15.02
CA PHE A 96 -10.84 -20.70 14.07
C PHE A 96 -11.84 -21.62 13.35
N THR A 97 -13.13 -21.32 13.46
CA THR A 97 -14.22 -22.11 12.86
C THR A 97 -14.97 -21.37 11.76
N HIS A 98 -14.81 -20.05 11.68
CA HIS A 98 -15.47 -19.18 10.72
C HIS A 98 -14.41 -18.52 9.83
N PHE A 99 -14.54 -18.67 8.51
CA PHE A 99 -13.59 -18.16 7.51
C PHE A 99 -14.24 -17.21 6.49
N SER A 100 -15.48 -16.82 6.74
CA SER A 100 -16.21 -15.79 6.01
C SER A 100 -16.29 -14.50 6.82
N GLU A 101 -16.47 -13.37 6.14
CA GLU A 101 -16.67 -12.06 6.78
C GLU A 101 -17.86 -12.12 7.76
N THR A 102 -17.56 -11.99 9.06
CA THR A 102 -18.54 -12.12 10.14
C THR A 102 -18.40 -10.95 11.11
N PRO A 103 -18.96 -9.77 10.81
CA PRO A 103 -18.80 -8.56 11.62
C PRO A 103 -19.26 -8.71 13.07
N SER A 104 -20.20 -9.62 13.33
CA SER A 104 -20.73 -9.90 14.68
C SER A 104 -19.71 -10.52 15.64
N LEU A 105 -18.53 -10.95 15.16
CA LEU A 105 -17.43 -11.39 16.03
C LEU A 105 -16.75 -10.23 16.77
N LEU A 106 -16.95 -8.98 16.31
CA LEU A 106 -16.44 -7.79 16.98
C LEU A 106 -17.44 -7.37 18.06
N ILE A 107 -17.11 -7.69 19.31
CA ILE A 107 -17.92 -7.36 20.48
C ILE A 107 -17.20 -6.25 21.24
N PRO A 108 -17.84 -5.08 21.47
CA PRO A 108 -17.24 -4.01 22.25
C PRO A 108 -17.13 -4.44 23.71
N GLU A 109 -15.98 -4.17 24.33
CA GLU A 109 -15.79 -4.34 25.77
C GLU A 109 -16.02 -2.99 26.47
N GLU A 110 -16.96 -2.94 27.43
CA GLU A 110 -17.41 -1.66 28.02
C GLU A 110 -16.44 -1.08 29.06
N ASN A 111 -15.39 -1.81 29.48
CA ASN A 111 -14.58 -1.46 30.66
C ASN A 111 -13.07 -1.29 30.41
N THR A 112 -12.62 -1.23 29.16
CA THR A 112 -11.21 -1.01 28.80
C THR A 112 -10.98 0.45 28.39
N HIS A 113 -10.43 1.24 29.31
CA HIS A 113 -9.96 2.59 29.01
C HIS A 113 -8.47 2.54 28.64
N GLY A 114 -8.16 2.70 27.35
CA GLY A 114 -6.77 2.79 26.87
C GLY A 114 -6.65 2.61 25.36
N MET A 115 -5.63 3.21 24.75
CA MET A 115 -5.29 2.99 23.34
C MET A 115 -4.50 1.68 23.23
N GLN A 116 -5.00 0.73 22.45
CA GLN A 116 -4.30 -0.52 22.15
C GLN A 116 -3.74 -0.47 20.73
N LYS A 117 -2.43 -0.68 20.59
CA LYS A 117 -1.74 -0.79 19.29
C LYS A 117 -1.41 -2.24 19.02
N VAL A 118 -2.23 -2.90 18.21
CA VAL A 118 -2.07 -4.32 17.86
C VAL A 118 -1.81 -4.48 16.37
N ALA A 119 -1.12 -5.52 15.92
CA ALA A 119 -0.92 -5.76 14.49
C ALA A 119 -1.18 -7.22 14.14
N THR A 120 -1.45 -7.52 12.86
CA THR A 120 -1.48 -8.91 12.39
C THR A 120 -0.98 -9.04 10.96
N HIS A 121 -0.22 -10.09 10.68
CA HIS A 121 0.24 -10.47 9.33
C HIS A 121 -0.69 -11.50 8.65
N LEU A 122 -1.74 -11.93 9.36
CA LEU A 122 -2.66 -12.98 8.94
C LEU A 122 -3.87 -12.47 8.16
N LEU A 123 -3.95 -11.16 7.88
CA LEU A 123 -5.03 -10.62 7.06
C LEU A 123 -4.90 -11.18 5.64
N ARG A 124 -6.00 -11.81 5.18
CA ARG A 124 -6.13 -12.40 3.86
C ARG A 124 -7.45 -11.97 3.25
N SER A 125 -7.39 -11.58 1.98
CA SER A 125 -8.57 -11.30 1.16
C SER A 125 -8.36 -11.85 -0.24
N ASN A 126 -9.43 -11.89 -1.04
CA ASN A 126 -9.33 -12.26 -2.45
C ASN A 126 -9.46 -11.00 -3.30
N CYS A 127 -8.60 -10.85 -4.31
CA CYS A 127 -8.80 -9.83 -5.34
C CYS A 127 -10.13 -10.08 -6.05
N LYS A 128 -11.04 -9.09 -6.06
CA LYS A 128 -12.37 -9.24 -6.70
C LYS A 128 -12.32 -9.50 -8.21
N ILE A 129 -11.21 -9.13 -8.87
CA ILE A 129 -11.06 -9.23 -10.32
C ILE A 129 -10.41 -10.56 -10.72
N THR A 130 -9.34 -10.97 -10.04
CA THR A 130 -8.57 -12.17 -10.41
C THR A 130 -8.86 -13.38 -9.54
N HIS A 131 -9.59 -13.22 -8.44
CA HIS A 131 -9.81 -14.22 -7.39
C HIS A 131 -8.51 -14.80 -6.80
N GLN A 132 -7.38 -14.11 -6.97
CA GLN A 132 -6.11 -14.50 -6.38
C GLN A 132 -6.04 -14.05 -4.91
N ARG A 133 -5.36 -14.85 -4.08
CA ARG A 133 -5.14 -14.55 -2.66
C ARG A 133 -4.22 -13.34 -2.50
N LEU A 134 -4.66 -12.37 -1.71
CA LEU A 134 -3.89 -11.21 -1.28
C LEU A 134 -3.50 -11.38 0.19
N GLY A 135 -2.20 -11.27 0.48
CA GLY A 135 -1.68 -11.19 1.84
C GLY A 135 -1.45 -9.75 2.25
N LEU A 136 -1.96 -9.37 3.43
CA LEU A 136 -1.86 -8.03 3.96
C LEU A 136 -1.42 -8.10 5.43
N SER A 137 -0.70 -7.07 5.88
CA SER A 137 -0.48 -6.80 7.30
C SER A 137 -1.39 -5.63 7.70
N LEU A 138 -2.07 -5.75 8.84
CA LEU A 138 -2.96 -4.72 9.35
C LEU A 138 -2.40 -4.11 10.63
N TYR A 139 -2.41 -2.78 10.69
CA TYR A 139 -2.03 -1.96 11.85
C TYR A 139 -3.18 -0.97 12.10
N PRO A 140 -4.14 -1.27 13.00
CA PRO A 140 -5.21 -0.38 13.40
C PRO A 140 -4.67 0.72 14.34
N TYR A 141 -4.92 1.97 13.97
CA TYR A 141 -4.56 3.15 14.76
C TYR A 141 -5.55 3.42 15.89
#